data_AF-A0A9P5IWX3-F1
#
_entry.id   AF-A0A9P5IWX3-F1
#
_cell.length_a   1.000
_cell.length_b   1.000
_cell.length_c   1.000
_cell.angle_alpha   90.00
_cell.angle_beta   90.00
_cell.angle_gamma   90.00
#
_symmetry.space_group_name_H-M   'P 1'
#
loop_
_entity.id
_entity.type
_entity.pdbx_description
1 polymer ?
#
loop_
_entity_poly.entity_id
_entity_poly.type
_entity_poly.pdbx_seq_one_letter_code
_entity_poly.pdbx_strand_id
1 'polypeptide(L)'
;DVRLPASFLGSPEWISEETADSLALARTYGRGTLLATMTVNPNWPEITSQLRRGQTAADIPVVVARAFHSRLERALDLLRRKLGDLVYIIRVIEFQKRGFPHVHMILK
;
A
#
# COMPACT_ATOMS: atom_id res chain seq x y z
N ASP A 1 16.53 -15.16 -22.43
CA ASP A 1 15.95 -14.47 -21.26
C ASP A 1 14.58 -13.91 -21.59
N VAL A 2 13.57 -14.28 -20.79
CA VAL A 2 12.24 -13.67 -20.87
C VAL A 2 12.28 -12.38 -20.06
N ARG A 3 12.06 -11.23 -20.70
CA ARG A 3 11.91 -9.94 -20.03
C ARG A 3 10.43 -9.60 -19.90
N LEU A 4 10.03 -9.16 -18.73
CA LEU A 4 8.67 -8.69 -18.49
C LEU A 4 8.62 -7.20 -18.86
N PRO A 5 7.58 -6.73 -19.56
CA PRO A 5 7.45 -5.31 -19.88
C PRO A 5 7.15 -4.48 -18.63
N ALA A 6 7.31 -3.16 -18.72
CA ALA A 6 6.92 -2.23 -17.66
C ALA A 6 5.41 -2.23 -17.37
N SER A 7 4.59 -2.69 -18.31
CA SER A 7 3.15 -2.90 -18.08
C SER A 7 2.84 -4.06 -17.14
N PHE A 8 3.82 -4.89 -16.78
CA PHE A 8 3.65 -5.98 -15.84
C PHE A 8 3.98 -5.51 -14.42
N LEU A 9 2.97 -5.46 -13.55
CA LEU A 9 3.14 -5.01 -12.16
C LEU A 9 4.20 -5.87 -11.43
N GLY A 10 5.19 -5.20 -10.85
CA GLY A 10 6.29 -5.83 -10.12
C GLY A 10 7.44 -6.34 -11.01
N SER A 11 7.43 -6.09 -12.32
CA SER A 11 8.61 -6.34 -13.16
C SER A 11 9.77 -5.39 -12.80
N PRO A 12 11.04 -5.76 -13.07
CA PRO A 12 12.17 -4.84 -12.89
C PRO A 12 11.97 -3.51 -13.63
N GLU A 13 11.41 -3.57 -14.83
CA GLU A 13 11.09 -2.42 -15.67
C GLU A 13 10.01 -1.54 -15.02
N TRP A 14 8.92 -2.13 -14.52
CA TRP A 14 7.87 -1.40 -13.79
C TRP A 14 8.42 -0.71 -12.54
N ILE A 15 9.21 -1.42 -11.73
CA ILE A 15 9.83 -0.86 -10.52
C ILE A 15 10.75 0.30 -10.89
N SER A 16 11.50 0.19 -11.98
CA SER A 16 12.40 1.25 -12.46
C SER A 16 11.62 2.51 -12.85
N GLU A 17 10.50 2.37 -13.58
CA GLU A 17 9.65 3.50 -13.98
C GLU A 17 9.00 4.18 -12.77
N GLU A 18 8.36 3.42 -11.88
CA GLU A 18 7.73 3.97 -10.66
C GLU A 18 8.74 4.66 -9.73
N THR A 19 9.97 4.13 -9.68
CA THR A 19 11.07 4.76 -8.92
C THR A 19 11.49 6.08 -9.58
N ALA A 20 11.62 6.10 -10.90
CA ALA A 20 11.98 7.31 -11.64
C ALA A 20 10.91 8.40 -11.47
N ASP A 21 9.63 8.05 -11.56
CA ASP A 21 8.49 8.96 -11.36
C ASP A 21 8.46 9.52 -9.93
N SER A 22 8.69 8.66 -8.94
CA SER A 22 8.78 9.05 -7.53
C SER A 22 9.91 10.07 -7.29
N LEU A 23 11.08 9.83 -7.89
CA LEU A 23 12.22 10.76 -7.82
C LEU A 23 11.95 12.06 -8.59
N ALA A 24 11.24 12.00 -9.72
CA ALA A 24 10.86 13.18 -10.50
C ALA A 24 9.88 14.07 -9.73
N LEU A 25 8.91 13.49 -9.00
CA LEU A 25 8.03 14.23 -8.09
C LEU A 25 8.82 14.92 -6.98
N ALA A 26 9.72 14.18 -6.31
CA ALA A 26 10.56 14.74 -5.25
C ALA A 26 11.53 15.82 -5.75
N ARG A 27 12.02 15.71 -6.98
CA ARG A 27 12.86 16.74 -7.62
C ARG A 27 12.06 17.99 -7.95
N THR A 28 10.84 17.84 -8.45
CA THR A 28 10.00 18.94 -8.93
C THR A 28 9.38 19.72 -7.77
N TYR A 29 8.82 19.00 -6.79
CA TYR A 29 8.06 19.60 -5.69
C TYR A 29 8.85 19.62 -4.38
N GLY A 30 10.07 19.08 -4.35
CA GLY A 30 10.88 18.93 -3.16
C GLY A 30 10.50 17.69 -2.33
N ARG A 31 11.28 17.40 -1.30
CA ARG A 31 11.10 16.19 -0.46
C ARG A 31 9.71 16.13 0.20
N GLY A 32 9.31 14.89 0.52
CA GLY A 32 8.11 14.61 1.31
C GLY A 32 8.25 15.12 2.74
N THR A 33 7.12 15.48 3.33
CA THR A 33 7.04 16.04 4.69
C THR A 33 6.61 15.00 5.72
N LEU A 34 5.83 14.00 5.30
CA LEU A 34 5.32 12.95 6.17
C LEU A 34 5.59 11.56 5.57
N LEU A 35 6.13 10.67 6.41
CA LEU A 35 6.19 9.23 6.13
C LEU A 35 5.14 8.54 7.00
N ALA A 36 4.19 7.84 6.37
CA ALA A 36 3.15 7.09 7.04
C ALA A 36 3.22 5.61 6.64
N THR A 37 3.00 4.73 7.61
CA THR A 37 2.94 3.28 7.40
C THR A 37 1.61 2.76 7.92
N MET A 38 0.93 1.93 7.13
CA MET A 38 -0.26 1.20 7.59
C MET A 38 -0.03 -0.30 7.41
N THR A 39 -0.21 -1.04 8.50
CA THR A 39 -0.07 -2.50 8.55
C THR A 39 -1.43 -3.11 8.88
N VAL A 40 -1.72 -4.27 8.30
CA VAL A 40 -2.92 -5.04 8.68
C VAL A 40 -2.88 -5.43 10.15
N ASN A 41 -4.03 -5.25 10.82
CA ASN A 41 -4.29 -5.90 12.10
C ASN A 41 -5.23 -7.09 11.88
N PRO A 42 -4.81 -8.33 12.18
CA PRO A 42 -5.63 -9.53 11.98
C PRO A 42 -6.91 -9.54 12.84
N ASN A 43 -6.98 -8.71 13.89
CA ASN A 43 -8.14 -8.59 14.77
C ASN A 43 -9.20 -7.61 14.27
N TRP A 44 -9.04 -7.05 13.07
CA TRP A 44 -10.09 -6.20 12.49
C TRP A 44 -11.40 -6.98 12.33
N PRO A 45 -12.56 -6.38 12.69
CA PRO A 45 -13.86 -7.02 12.57
C PRO A 45 -14.17 -7.54 11.16
N GLU A 46 -13.70 -6.84 10.12
CA GLU A 46 -13.85 -7.26 8.72
C GLU A 46 -13.13 -8.59 8.41
N ILE A 47 -12.11 -8.94 9.20
CA ILE A 47 -11.36 -10.20 9.08
C ILE A 47 -11.96 -11.24 10.04
N THR A 48 -12.09 -10.91 11.33
CA THR A 48 -12.50 -11.87 12.36
C THR A 48 -13.91 -12.39 12.16
N SER A 49 -14.83 -11.58 11.62
CA SER A 49 -16.20 -12.01 11.30
C SER A 49 -16.28 -13.07 10.19
N GLN A 50 -15.23 -13.23 9.39
CA GLN A 50 -15.17 -14.18 8.27
C GLN A 50 -14.42 -15.46 8.64
N LEU A 51 -13.81 -15.54 9.83
CA LEU A 51 -13.06 -16.71 10.27
C LEU A 51 -14.01 -17.85 10.67
N ARG A 52 -13.74 -19.05 10.15
CA ARG A 52 -14.34 -20.29 10.67
C ARG A 52 -13.59 -20.77 11.90
N ARG A 53 -14.21 -21.66 12.69
CA ARG A 53 -13.58 -22.26 13.87
C ARG A 53 -12.23 -22.90 13.49
N GLY A 54 -11.16 -22.45 14.14
CA GLY A 54 -9.79 -22.93 13.91
C GLY A 54 -9.04 -22.24 12.77
N GLN A 55 -9.66 -21.32 12.03
CA GLN A 55 -8.95 -20.50 11.03
C GLN A 55 -8.29 -19.28 11.66
N THR A 56 -7.20 -18.85 11.04
CA THR A 56 -6.50 -17.60 11.28
C THR A 56 -6.65 -16.66 10.07
N ALA A 57 -6.29 -15.39 10.23
CA ALA A 57 -6.30 -14.43 9.14
C ALA A 57 -5.40 -14.85 7.95
N ALA A 58 -4.34 -15.63 8.20
CA ALA A 58 -3.47 -16.15 7.16
C ALA A 58 -4.18 -17.16 6.24
N ASP A 59 -5.22 -17.83 6.73
CA ASP A 59 -5.99 -18.82 5.99
C ASP A 59 -7.03 -18.20 5.04
N ILE A 60 -7.31 -16.90 5.18
CA ILE A 60 -8.28 -16.15 4.36
C ILE A 60 -7.65 -14.90 3.70
N PRO A 61 -6.56 -15.04 2.91
CA PRO A 61 -5.75 -13.92 2.43
C PRO A 61 -6.53 -12.92 1.56
N VAL A 62 -7.54 -13.39 0.82
CA VAL A 62 -8.41 -12.51 0.01
C VAL A 62 -9.26 -11.58 0.88
N VAL A 63 -9.77 -12.07 2.01
CA VAL A 63 -10.53 -11.26 2.97
C VAL A 63 -9.61 -10.21 3.59
N VAL A 64 -8.40 -10.62 3.98
CA VAL A 64 -7.39 -9.71 4.51
C VAL A 64 -7.04 -8.61 3.51
N ALA A 65 -6.77 -8.96 2.25
CA ALA A 65 -6.46 -7.98 1.21
C ALA A 65 -7.60 -7.00 0.96
N ARG A 66 -8.86 -7.46 0.99
CA ARG A 66 -10.05 -6.59 0.87
C ARG A 66 -10.22 -5.66 2.06
N ALA A 67 -10.06 -6.18 3.28
CA ALA A 67 -10.12 -5.38 4.50
C ALA A 67 -9.02 -4.31 4.53
N PHE A 68 -7.80 -4.69 4.15
CA PHE A 68 -6.67 -3.78 3.98
C PHE A 68 -6.96 -2.68 2.97
N HIS A 69 -7.38 -3.05 1.76
CA HIS A 69 -7.70 -2.09 0.70
C HIS A 69 -8.78 -1.09 1.14
N SER A 70 -9.87 -1.58 1.73
CA SER A 70 -10.95 -0.71 2.22
C SER A 70 -10.50 0.26 3.32
N ARG A 71 -9.57 -0.17 4.18
CA ARG A 71 -9.00 0.70 5.22
C ARG A 71 -7.95 1.67 4.68
N LEU A 72 -7.19 1.27 3.67
CA LEU A 72 -6.23 2.13 2.99
C LEU A 72 -6.93 3.30 2.32
N GLU A 73 -8.01 3.05 1.57
CA GLU A 73 -8.76 4.12 0.91
C GLU A 73 -9.38 5.08 1.94
N ARG A 74 -9.94 4.56 3.05
CA ARG A 74 -10.43 5.39 4.16
C ARG A 74 -9.31 6.21 4.81
N ALA A 75 -8.12 5.65 4.97
CA ALA A 75 -6.96 6.35 5.52
C ALA A 75 -6.49 7.47 4.58
N LEU A 76 -6.43 7.22 3.27
CA LEU A 76 -6.04 8.23 2.28
C LEU A 76 -7.04 9.38 2.20
N ASP A 77 -8.34 9.08 2.28
CA ASP A 77 -9.37 10.12 2.33
C ASP A 77 -9.26 10.97 3.60
N LEU A 78 -8.96 10.35 4.74
CA LEU A 78 -8.71 11.08 5.98
C LEU A 78 -7.46 11.96 5.87
N LEU A 79 -6.36 11.44 5.31
CA LEU A 79 -5.12 12.18 5.14
C LEU A 79 -5.32 13.40 4.24
N ARG A 80 -6.00 13.24 3.10
CA ARG A 80 -6.36 14.35 2.20
C ARG A 80 -7.19 15.42 2.91
N ARG A 81 -8.16 15.02 3.74
CA ARG A 81 -9.01 15.97 4.48
C ARG A 81 -8.29 16.68 5.62
N LYS A 82 -7.32 16.02 6.27
CA LYS A 82 -6.66 16.52 7.49
C LYS A 82 -5.38 17.28 7.21
N LEU A 83 -4.66 16.93 6.15
CA LEU A 83 -3.38 17.55 5.79
C LEU A 83 -3.54 18.71 4.79
N GLY A 84 -4.77 18.97 4.33
CA GLY A 84 -5.05 20.01 3.35
C GLY A 84 -4.64 19.60 1.95
N ASP A 85 -4.19 20.56 1.15
CA ASP A 85 -3.80 20.34 -0.23
C ASP A 85 -2.48 19.56 -0.31
N LEU A 86 -2.59 18.25 -0.54
CA LEU A 86 -1.46 17.38 -0.80
C LEU A 86 -0.97 17.59 -2.24
N VAL A 87 0.33 17.85 -2.39
CA VAL A 87 1.03 17.99 -3.67
C VAL A 87 1.24 16.64 -4.32
N TYR A 88 1.67 15.63 -3.54
CA TYR A 88 1.79 14.27 -4.03
C TYR A 88 1.68 13.23 -2.91
N ILE A 89 1.28 12.03 -3.28
CA ILE A 89 1.32 10.83 -2.44
C ILE A 89 2.05 9.74 -3.23
N ILE A 90 3.20 9.30 -2.74
CA ILE A 90 3.90 8.12 -3.24
C ILE A 90 3.58 6.98 -2.29
N ARG A 91 3.06 5.86 -2.78
CA ARG A 91 2.73 4.69 -1.95
C ARG A 91 3.27 3.40 -2.54
N VAL A 92 3.82 2.53 -1.70
CA VAL A 92 4.25 1.18 -2.05
C VAL A 92 3.51 0.20 -1.17
N ILE A 93 2.81 -0.75 -1.78
CA ILE A 93 2.15 -1.86 -1.08
C ILE A 93 3.02 -3.09 -1.21
N GLU A 94 3.38 -3.67 -0.08
CA GLU A 94 4.24 -4.85 -0.03
C GLU A 94 3.50 -6.02 0.62
N PHE A 95 3.64 -7.19 0.00
CA PHE A 95 3.19 -8.46 0.56
C PHE A 95 4.41 -9.21 1.08
N GLN A 96 4.56 -9.25 2.39
CA GLN A 96 5.66 -10.02 2.98
C GLN A 96 5.39 -11.52 2.82
N LYS A 97 6.43 -12.32 2.51
CA LYS A 97 6.32 -13.79 2.31
C LYS A 97 5.60 -14.54 3.46
N ARG A 98 5.60 -13.98 4.67
CA ARG A 98 4.96 -14.54 5.88
C ARG A 98 4.16 -13.50 6.66
N GLY A 99 3.97 -12.31 6.09
CA GLY A 99 3.32 -11.19 6.74
C GLY A 99 2.10 -10.73 5.96
N PHE A 100 1.23 -10.00 6.63
CA PHE A 100 0.10 -9.38 5.97
C PHE A 100 0.55 -8.17 5.14
N PRO A 101 -0.30 -7.68 4.22
CA PRO A 101 0.00 -6.48 3.46
C PRO A 101 0.33 -5.30 4.39
N HIS A 102 1.31 -4.50 3.96
CA HIS A 102 1.54 -3.19 4.53
C HIS A 102 1.78 -2.19 3.40
N VAL A 103 1.60 -0.92 3.73
CA VAL A 103 1.84 0.18 2.80
C VAL A 103 2.74 1.20 3.46
N HIS A 104 3.74 1.64 2.72
CA HIS A 104 4.55 2.82 3.04
C HIS A 104 4.10 3.97 2.15
N MET A 105 3.88 5.13 2.74
CA MET A 105 3.38 6.32 2.05
C MET A 105 4.26 7.52 2.38
N ILE A 106 4.73 8.22 1.35
CA ILE A 106 5.37 9.52 1.48
C ILE A 106 4.36 10.56 0.98
N LEU A 107 4.06 11.54 1.82
CA LEU A 107 3.14 12.63 1.54
C LEU A 107 3.89 13.94 1.51
N LYS A 108 3.47 14.82 0.61
CA LYS A 108 3.85 16.22 0.58
C LYS A 108 2.61 17.07 0.42
#